data_AF-A5D001-F1
#
_entry.id   AF-A5D001-F1
#
_cell.length_a   1.000
_cell.length_b   1.000
_cell.length_c   1.000
_cell.angle_alpha   90.00
_cell.angle_beta   90.00
_cell.angle_gamma   90.00
#
_symmetry.space_group_name_H-M   'P 1'
#
loop_
_entity.id
_entity.type
_entity.pdbx_description
1 polymer ?
#
loop_
_entity_poly.entity_id
_entity_poly.type
_entity_poly.pdbx_seq_one_letter_code
_entity_poly.pdbx_strand_id
1 'polypeptide(L)' 'MQTWDYGEGKAAIYSEDPAIWEAARKAGLKQAGEYRRRDGVLFARQFVGEKEKVRAMVREVGKGAKE' A
#
# COMPACT_ATOMS: atom_id res chain seq x y z
N MET A 1 7.01 2.08 -3.98
CA MET A 1 6.09 1.06 -3.41
C MET A 1 6.85 -0.23 -3.19
N GLN A 2 6.68 -0.87 -2.03
CA GLN A 2 7.19 -2.22 -1.75
C GLN A 2 6.07 -3.10 -1.21
N THR A 3 6.09 -4.39 -1.54
CA THR A 3 5.12 -5.38 -1.04
C THR A 3 5.81 -6.64 -0.54
N TRP A 4 5.30 -7.23 0.53
CA TRP A 4 5.81 -8.50 1.07
C TRP A 4 4.68 -9.38 1.62
N ASP A 5 4.97 -10.66 1.77
CA ASP A 5 4.06 -11.62 2.38
C ASP A 5 3.94 -11.32 3.88
N TYR A 6 2.71 -11.12 4.36
CA TYR A 6 2.43 -10.80 5.76
C TYR A 6 2.02 -12.06 6.56
N GLY A 7 2.10 -13.24 5.95
CA GLY A 7 1.59 -14.48 6.52
C GLY A 7 0.08 -14.63 6.40
N GLU A 8 -0.41 -15.85 6.63
CA GLU A 8 -1.85 -16.17 6.68
C GLU A 8 -2.65 -15.75 5.43
N GLY A 9 -2.04 -15.82 4.25
CA GLY A 9 -2.69 -15.40 2.99
C GLY A 9 -2.84 -13.88 2.84
N LYS A 10 -2.21 -13.09 3.70
CA LYS A 10 -2.18 -11.63 3.62
C LYS A 10 -0.86 -11.14 3.01
N ALA A 11 -0.93 -9.96 2.43
CA ALA A 11 0.24 -9.22 1.99
C ALA A 11 0.19 -7.81 2.58
N ALA A 12 1.38 -7.27 2.80
CA ALA A 12 1.57 -5.88 3.19
C ALA A 12 2.06 -5.07 2.00
N ILE A 13 1.68 -3.80 1.98
CA ILE A 13 2.16 -2.81 1.04
C ILE A 13 2.63 -1.58 1.81
N TYR A 14 3.82 -1.11 1.46
CA TYR A 14 4.39 0.14 1.92
C TYR A 14 4.56 1.08 0.74
N SER A 15 4.13 2.33 0.90
CA SER A 15 4.37 3.35 -0.11
C SER A 15 4.53 4.73 0.51
N GLU A 16 5.34 5.55 -0.13
CA GLU A 16 5.44 6.99 0.12
C GLU A 16 4.48 7.78 -0.77
N ASP A 17 3.93 7.12 -1.79
CA ASP A 17 3.08 7.76 -2.79
C ASP A 17 1.61 7.84 -2.34
N PRO A 18 1.01 9.03 -2.24
CA PRO A 18 -0.36 9.20 -1.77
C PRO A 18 -1.41 8.59 -2.71
N ALA A 19 -1.13 8.43 -4.01
CA ALA A 19 -2.05 7.75 -4.92
C ALA A 19 -2.19 6.27 -4.56
N ILE A 20 -1.09 5.65 -4.11
CA ILE A 20 -1.09 4.27 -3.60
C ILE A 20 -1.88 4.16 -2.30
N TRP A 21 -1.85 5.18 -1.44
CA TRP A 21 -2.61 5.18 -0.19
C TRP A 21 -4.12 5.19 -0.46
N GLU A 22 -4.56 6.03 -1.40
CA GLU A 22 -5.96 6.09 -1.80
C GLU A 22 -6.39 4.82 -2.54
N ALA A 23 -5.54 4.25 -3.39
CA ALA A 23 -5.79 2.95 -4.02
C ALA A 23 -5.92 1.82 -2.97
N ALA A 24 -5.05 1.79 -1.97
CA ALA A 24 -5.10 0.83 -0.88
C ALA A 24 -6.40 0.95 -0.06
N ARG A 25 -6.83 2.18 0.22
CA ARG A 25 -8.11 2.45 0.91
C ARG A 25 -9.31 2.00 0.08
N LYS A 26 -9.32 2.32 -1.22
CA LYS A 26 -10.38 1.88 -2.15
C LYS A 26 -10.43 0.36 -2.30
N ALA A 27 -9.28 -0.31 -2.26
CA ALA A 27 -9.16 -1.76 -2.28
C ALA A 27 -9.56 -2.44 -0.95
N GLY A 28 -9.94 -1.65 0.07
CA GLY A 28 -10.33 -2.17 1.39
C GLY A 28 -9.16 -2.73 2.20
N LEU A 29 -7.92 -2.33 1.90
CA LEU A 29 -6.76 -2.71 2.69
C LEU A 29 -6.78 -1.95 4.01
N LYS A 30 -6.43 -2.64 5.10
CA LYS A 30 -6.38 -2.03 6.43
C LYS A 30 -5.06 -1.29 6.61
N GLN A 31 -5.09 -0.03 7.02
CA GLN A 31 -3.88 0.69 7.39
C GLN A 31 -3.25 0.03 8.63
N ALA A 32 -1.99 -0.39 8.51
CA ALA A 32 -1.23 -1.07 9.55
C ALA A 32 -0.17 -0.16 10.18
N GLY A 33 0.30 0.86 9.47
CA GLY A 33 1.30 1.79 10.00
C GLY A 33 1.35 3.13 9.25
N GLU A 34 1.81 4.16 9.96
CA GLU A 34 2.13 5.48 9.43
C GLU A 34 3.56 5.84 9.82
N TYR A 35 4.33 6.34 8.85
CA TYR A 35 5.72 6.70 9.05
C TYR A 35 5.87 8.21 8.86
N ARG A 36 6.34 8.86 9.92
CA ARG A 36 6.58 10.31 9.95
C ARG A 36 8.07 10.58 10.05
N ARG A 37 8.53 11.65 9.42
CA ARG A 37 9.88 12.19 9.62
C ARG A 37 9.99 12.79 11.03
N ARG A 38 11.22 13.12 11.44
CA ARG A 38 11.49 13.72 12.77
C ARG A 38 10.75 15.04 12.98
N ASP A 39 10.51 15.79 11.91
CA ASP A 39 9.72 17.03 11.88
C ASP A 39 8.20 16.81 11.92
N GLY A 40 7.73 15.55 11.86
CA GLY A 40 6.32 15.20 11.93
C GLY A 40 5.62 15.02 10.58
N VAL A 41 6.26 15.34 9.46
CA VAL A 41 5.68 15.13 8.12
C VAL A 41 5.48 13.64 7.85
N LEU A 42 4.23 13.26 7.56
CA LEU A 42 3.86 11.93 7.09
C LEU A 42 4.46 11.73 5.69
N PHE A 43 5.35 10.74 5.57
CA PHE A 43 6.00 10.45 4.30
C PHE A 43 5.66 9.06 3.78
N ALA A 44 5.21 8.13 4.62
CA ALA A 44 4.80 6.81 4.15
C ALA A 44 3.65 6.20 4.96
N ARG A 45 2.91 5.30 4.32
CA ARG A 45 1.91 4.46 4.97
C ARG A 45 2.12 3.00 4.60
N GLN A 46 1.76 2.13 5.54
CA GLN A 46 1.68 0.70 5.35
C GLN A 46 0.24 0.25 5.45
N PHE A 47 -0.17 -0.61 4.53
CA PHE A 47 -1.47 -1.26 4.52
C PHE A 47 -1.29 -2.78 4.44
N VAL A 48 -2.26 -3.52 4.99
CA VAL A 48 -2.28 -4.98 5.00
C VAL A 48 -3.67 -5.44 4.57
N GLY A 49 -3.71 -6.47 3.75
CA GLY A 49 -4.96 -7.15 3.39
C GLY A 49 -4.69 -8.44 2.65
N GLU A 50 -5.74 -9.04 2.12
CA GLU A 50 -5.63 -10.30 1.39
C GLU A 50 -4.68 -10.17 0.19
N LYS A 51 -3.83 -11.18 0.01
CA LYS A 51 -2.78 -11.18 -1.01
C LYS A 51 -3.32 -10.92 -2.42
N GLU A 52 -4.51 -11.44 -2.73
CA GLU A 52 -5.17 -11.21 -4.01
C GLU A 52 -5.58 -9.74 -4.22
N LYS A 53 -6.13 -9.09 -3.18
CA LYS A 53 -6.49 -7.67 -3.21
C LYS A 53 -5.27 -6.78 -3.37
N VAL A 54 -4.20 -7.08 -2.62
CA VAL A 54 -2.92 -6.34 -2.75
C VAL A 54 -2.36 -6.50 -4.16
N ARG A 55 -2.35 -7.72 -4.72
CA ARG A 55 -1.84 -7.98 -6.07
C ARG A 55 -2.68 -7.30 -7.15
N ALA A 56 -4.00 -7.33 -7.03
CA ALA A 56 -4.91 -6.65 -7.95
C ALA A 56 -4.66 -5.15 -7.94
N MET A 57 -4.60 -4.54 -6.75
CA MET A 57 -4.31 -3.12 -6.57
C MET A 57 -2.96 -2.74 -7.19
N VAL A 58 -1.89 -3.49 -6.89
CA VAL A 58 -0.55 -3.25 -7.46
C VAL A 58 -0.58 -3.27 -8.99
N ARG A 59 -1.33 -4.21 -9.59
CA ARG A 59 -1.44 -4.33 -11.04
C ARG A 59 -2.19 -3.15 -11.67
N GLU A 60 -3.24 -2.65 -11.02
CA GLU A 60 -3.98 -1.48 -11.49
C GLU A 60 -3.11 -0.23 -11.45
N VAL A 61 -2.45 0.03 -10.31
CA VAL A 61 -1.61 1.24 -10.20
C VAL A 61 -0.35 1.14 -11.05
N GLY A 62 0.22 -0.06 -11.21
CA GLY A 62 1.37 -0.29 -12.09
C GLY A 62 1.05 -0.16 -13.59
N LYS A 63 -0.21 -0.34 -14.00
CA LYS A 63 -0.64 -0.09 -15.39
C LYS A 63 -0.76 1.40 -15.71
N GLY A 64 -1.19 2.22 -14.74
CA GLY A 64 -1.29 3.68 -14.90
C GLY A 64 0.05 4.41 -14.98
N ALA A 65 1.17 3.74 -14.70
CA ALA A 65 2.52 4.33 -14.77
C ALA A 65 3.18 4.21 -16.17
N LYS A 66 2.45 3.70 -17.18
CA LYS A 66 2.97 3.40 -18.52
C LYS A 66 2.24 4.11 -19.67
N GLU A 67 1.42 5.12 -19.38
CA GLU A 67 0.75 5.96 -20.38
C GLU A 67 1.34 7.37 -20.42
#